data_AF-A0A183AJS2-F1
#
_entry.id   AF-A0A183AJS2-F1
#
_cell.length_a   1.000
_cell.length_b   1.000
_cell.length_c   1.000
_cell.angle_alpha   90.00
_cell.angle_beta   90.00
_cell.angle_gamma   90.00
#
_symmetry.space_group_name_H-M   'P 1'
#
loop_
_entity.id
_entity.type
_entity.pdbx_description
1 polymer ?
#
loop_
_entity_poly.entity_id
_entity_poly.type
_entity_poly.pdbx_seq_one_letter_code
_entity_poly.pdbx_strand_id
1 'polypeptide(L)'
;MGVAWCSSTGHFYFDSLPTNPYTEQTTPWTVAHSSRQRCKLVESLIVQNEDRCTAVVRELRNLATTGDENPLIPGSATFADLLVPLLTSKPKPIDGPNNDNDLGTLESSDDVLILFGSPATVFQLLLSISSLRALLTDLILELVATSSSYSIQLLEQFKQPVGLTTMFNGQKAFAETAARLIELFQVVSEPSTQASILCILPDLASSPCTTNCALTDADRSILILKLIDLLNTIPTGTIDTVQQQQQSDPIACLIECLTSFSVDRDLALRLPDILFQLLDRCYTPDAYYAYLPLIARSVLIHGPAVSRQSTELPKLIRRLRTYFKFPQTPIKSSGDPVESTLVELLRVAFQFNRQLMNE
;
A
#
# COMPACT_ATOMS: atom_id res chain seq x y z
N MET A 1 -20.18 -15.11 -10.99
CA MET A 1 -19.49 -13.81 -10.85
C MET A 1 -19.52 -12.97 -12.14
N GLY A 2 -19.69 -13.58 -13.32
CA GLY A 2 -19.60 -12.85 -14.61
C GLY A 2 -18.18 -12.36 -14.88
N VAL A 3 -17.19 -13.13 -14.46
CA VAL A 3 -15.77 -12.92 -14.76
C VAL A 3 -15.35 -14.09 -15.62
N ALA A 4 -14.64 -13.81 -16.70
CA ALA A 4 -14.15 -14.81 -17.63
C ALA A 4 -12.63 -14.69 -17.76
N TRP A 5 -11.97 -15.79 -18.08
CA TRP A 5 -10.52 -15.85 -18.28
C TRP A 5 -10.21 -16.01 -19.76
N CYS A 6 -9.23 -15.26 -20.25
CA CYS A 6 -8.79 -15.32 -21.62
C CYS A 6 -7.52 -16.17 -21.73
N SER A 7 -7.64 -17.38 -22.27
CA SER A 7 -6.51 -18.31 -22.39
C SER A 7 -5.37 -17.83 -23.29
N SER A 8 -5.63 -16.93 -24.24
CA SER A 8 -4.60 -16.38 -25.12
C SER A 8 -3.78 -15.26 -24.49
N THR A 9 -4.30 -14.62 -23.43
CA THR A 9 -3.64 -13.49 -22.78
C THR A 9 -3.32 -13.73 -21.30
N GLY A 10 -3.89 -14.77 -20.68
CA GLY A 10 -3.75 -15.04 -19.25
C GLY A 10 -4.56 -14.10 -18.36
N HIS A 11 -5.28 -13.12 -18.92
CA HIS A 11 -6.00 -12.12 -18.14
C HIS A 11 -7.47 -12.46 -17.90
N PHE A 12 -7.94 -12.17 -16.69
CA PHE A 12 -9.36 -12.14 -16.39
C PHE A 12 -9.97 -10.80 -16.82
N TYR A 13 -11.23 -10.86 -17.25
CA TYR A 13 -12.01 -9.69 -17.64
C TYR A 13 -13.45 -9.79 -17.13
N PHE A 14 -14.09 -8.63 -16.98
CA PHE A 14 -15.51 -8.57 -16.67
C PHE A 14 -16.35 -8.98 -17.88
N ASP A 15 -17.12 -10.05 -17.71
CA ASP A 15 -18.09 -10.55 -18.68
C ASP A 15 -19.52 -10.11 -18.30
N SER A 16 -20.47 -10.38 -19.19
CA SER A 16 -21.89 -10.11 -19.01
C SER A 16 -22.42 -10.65 -17.67
N LEU A 17 -23.16 -9.80 -16.97
CA LEU A 17 -23.88 -10.19 -15.77
C LEU A 17 -25.14 -10.97 -16.17
N PRO A 18 -25.39 -12.16 -15.60
CA PRO A 18 -26.55 -12.99 -15.96
C PRO A 18 -27.91 -12.33 -15.66
N THR A 19 -27.93 -11.26 -14.86
CA THR A 19 -29.13 -10.56 -14.42
C THR A 19 -29.49 -9.33 -15.25
N ASN A 20 -28.70 -8.95 -16.26
CA ASN A 20 -28.94 -7.72 -17.04
C ASN A 20 -29.17 -8.05 -18.53
N PRO A 21 -30.42 -8.28 -18.98
CA PRO A 21 -30.74 -8.58 -20.37
C PRO A 21 -30.83 -7.34 -21.28
N TYR A 22 -30.65 -6.13 -20.75
CA TYR A 22 -30.81 -4.89 -21.50
C TYR A 22 -29.46 -4.29 -21.94
N THR A 23 -29.36 -4.06 -23.24
CA THR A 23 -28.31 -3.37 -23.98
C THR A 23 -28.31 -1.87 -23.65
N GLU A 24 -27.85 -1.48 -22.47
CA GLU A 24 -27.30 -0.12 -22.29
C GLU A 24 -25.87 -0.10 -22.84
N GLN A 25 -25.42 1.06 -23.33
CA GLN A 25 -24.02 1.24 -23.71
C GLN A 25 -23.15 1.02 -22.46
N THR A 26 -22.51 -0.14 -22.38
CA THR A 26 -21.62 -0.50 -21.29
C THR A 26 -20.35 0.34 -21.40
N THR A 27 -20.20 1.30 -20.50
CA THR A 27 -18.94 2.04 -20.34
C THR A 27 -18.00 1.29 -19.40
N PRO A 28 -16.67 1.45 -19.51
CA PRO A 28 -15.70 0.83 -18.58
C PRO A 28 -16.05 1.12 -17.11
N TRP A 29 -16.50 2.34 -16.80
CA TRP A 29 -16.98 2.73 -15.47
C TRP A 29 -18.18 1.92 -15.00
N THR A 30 -19.21 1.77 -15.82
CA THR A 30 -20.39 0.94 -15.45
C THR A 30 -20.00 -0.51 -15.20
N VAL A 31 -19.01 -1.02 -15.95
CA VAL A 31 -18.49 -2.37 -15.78
C VAL A 31 -17.73 -2.50 -14.46
N ALA A 32 -16.80 -1.60 -14.14
CA ALA A 32 -16.08 -1.64 -12.85
C ALA A 32 -16.99 -1.43 -11.64
N HIS A 33 -17.97 -0.53 -11.72
CA HIS A 33 -18.95 -0.30 -10.66
C HIS A 33 -19.93 -1.47 -10.45
N SER A 34 -20.01 -2.41 -11.40
CA SER A 34 -20.79 -3.64 -11.24
C SER A 34 -20.16 -4.64 -10.25
N SER A 35 -18.90 -4.44 -9.84
CA SER A 35 -18.15 -5.30 -8.91
C SER A 35 -18.94 -5.62 -7.64
N ARG A 36 -19.62 -4.63 -7.04
CA ARG A 36 -20.43 -4.84 -5.83
C ARG A 36 -21.60 -5.81 -6.07
N GLN A 37 -22.26 -5.73 -7.22
CA GLN A 37 -23.34 -6.66 -7.57
C GLN A 37 -22.81 -8.07 -7.77
N ARG A 38 -21.63 -8.20 -8.40
CA ARG A 38 -20.94 -9.48 -8.60
C ARG A 38 -20.56 -10.13 -7.28
N CYS A 39 -20.03 -9.37 -6.32
CA CYS A 39 -19.74 -9.87 -4.97
C CYS A 39 -21.01 -10.40 -4.28
N LYS A 40 -22.13 -9.66 -4.33
CA LYS A 40 -23.41 -10.10 -3.75
C LYS A 40 -23.95 -11.40 -4.36
N LEU A 41 -23.78 -11.60 -5.66
CA LEU A 41 -24.19 -12.85 -6.33
C LEU A 41 -23.35 -14.06 -5.89
N VAL A 42 -22.07 -13.85 -5.60
CA VAL A 42 -21.19 -14.93 -5.11
C VAL A 42 -21.45 -15.19 -3.63
N GLU A 43 -21.64 -14.12 -2.85
CA GLU A 43 -22.02 -14.21 -1.44
C GLU A 43 -23.30 -15.03 -1.25
N SER A 44 -24.34 -14.83 -2.07
CA SER A 44 -25.57 -15.62 -1.98
C SER A 44 -25.38 -17.12 -2.29
N LEU A 45 -24.43 -17.47 -3.15
CA LEU A 45 -24.08 -18.86 -3.48
C LEU A 45 -23.23 -19.54 -2.39
N ILE A 46 -22.42 -18.76 -1.69
CA ILE A 46 -21.54 -19.25 -0.63
C ILE A 46 -22.30 -19.38 0.69
N VAL A 47 -23.14 -18.41 1.05
CA VAL A 47 -23.96 -18.45 2.29
C VAL A 47 -24.90 -19.66 2.31
N GLN A 48 -25.29 -20.17 1.14
CA GLN A 48 -26.12 -21.39 1.04
C GLN A 48 -25.38 -22.68 1.45
N ASN A 49 -24.05 -22.66 1.61
CA ASN A 49 -23.26 -23.83 1.97
C ASN A 49 -21.91 -23.42 2.61
N GLU A 50 -21.82 -23.49 3.94
CA GLU A 50 -20.64 -23.07 4.71
C GLU A 50 -19.35 -23.82 4.33
N ASP A 51 -19.44 -25.09 3.91
CA ASP A 51 -18.29 -25.89 3.46
C ASP A 51 -17.63 -25.31 2.20
N ARG A 52 -18.33 -24.45 1.45
CA ARG A 52 -17.77 -23.80 0.27
C ARG A 52 -16.72 -22.75 0.62
N CYS A 53 -16.85 -22.05 1.75
CA CYS A 53 -15.84 -21.06 2.17
C CYS A 53 -14.49 -21.72 2.38
N THR A 54 -14.48 -22.81 3.15
CA THR A 54 -13.26 -23.55 3.49
C THR A 54 -12.68 -24.25 2.26
N ALA A 55 -13.54 -24.80 1.39
CA ALA A 55 -13.11 -25.38 0.13
C ALA A 55 -12.41 -24.35 -0.77
N VAL A 56 -12.98 -23.16 -0.96
CA VAL A 56 -12.39 -22.09 -1.78
C VAL A 56 -11.02 -21.67 -1.24
N VAL A 57 -10.91 -21.44 0.08
CA VAL A 57 -9.64 -21.02 0.71
C VAL A 57 -8.57 -22.10 0.57
N ARG A 58 -8.96 -23.38 0.71
CA ARG A 58 -8.05 -24.51 0.52
C ARG A 58 -7.56 -24.62 -0.92
N GLU A 59 -8.44 -24.45 -1.91
CA GLU A 59 -8.03 -24.45 -3.32
C GLU A 59 -7.10 -23.27 -3.63
N LEU A 60 -7.38 -22.07 -3.13
CA LEU A 60 -6.50 -20.90 -3.28
C LEU A 60 -5.14 -21.14 -2.63
N ARG A 61 -5.10 -21.75 -1.44
CA ARG A 61 -3.84 -22.12 -0.78
C ARG A 61 -3.06 -23.13 -1.60
N ASN A 62 -3.72 -24.14 -2.15
CA ASN A 62 -3.08 -25.14 -3.01
C ASN A 62 -2.48 -24.45 -4.23
N LEU A 63 -3.26 -23.63 -4.96
CA LEU A 63 -2.79 -22.88 -6.12
C LEU A 63 -1.58 -21.99 -5.81
N ALA A 64 -1.57 -21.32 -4.65
CA ALA A 64 -0.46 -20.46 -4.24
C ALA A 64 0.82 -21.23 -3.87
N THR A 65 0.71 -22.50 -3.45
CA THR A 65 1.82 -23.30 -2.90
C THR A 65 2.37 -24.33 -3.88
N THR A 66 1.56 -24.83 -4.82
CA THR A 66 2.02 -25.82 -5.81
C THR A 66 2.87 -25.24 -6.93
N GLY A 67 2.97 -23.91 -7.03
CA GLY A 67 3.73 -23.21 -8.06
C GLY A 67 3.20 -23.45 -9.48
N ASP A 68 3.65 -22.66 -10.45
CA ASP A 68 3.36 -22.84 -11.89
C ASP A 68 4.04 -24.09 -12.48
N GLU A 69 4.72 -24.90 -11.66
CA GLU A 69 5.55 -26.03 -12.12
C GLU A 69 4.74 -27.21 -12.66
N ASN A 70 3.43 -27.25 -12.44
CA ASN A 70 2.51 -28.15 -13.14
C ASN A 70 1.13 -27.50 -13.18
N PRO A 71 0.76 -26.77 -14.25
CA PRO A 71 -0.64 -26.48 -14.48
C PRO A 71 -1.34 -27.84 -14.58
N LEU A 72 -2.17 -28.18 -13.58
CA LEU A 72 -2.95 -29.42 -13.53
C LEU A 72 -3.73 -29.64 -14.84
N ILE A 73 -3.97 -28.56 -15.60
CA ILE A 73 -4.57 -28.53 -16.92
C ILE A 73 -3.80 -27.50 -17.78
N PRO A 74 -3.19 -27.89 -18.93
CA PRO A 74 -2.62 -26.93 -19.87
C PRO A 74 -3.68 -25.91 -20.29
N GLY A 75 -3.41 -24.62 -20.09
CA GLY A 75 -4.38 -23.55 -20.36
C GLY A 75 -5.41 -23.35 -19.25
N SER A 76 -5.06 -23.57 -17.98
CA SER A 76 -5.83 -23.07 -16.83
C SER A 76 -5.22 -21.80 -16.25
N ALA A 77 -6.06 -20.99 -15.59
CA ALA A 77 -5.60 -19.82 -14.84
C ALA A 77 -4.67 -20.21 -13.68
N THR A 78 -3.65 -19.39 -13.45
CA THR A 78 -2.68 -19.53 -12.36
C THR A 78 -3.12 -18.74 -11.11
N PHE A 79 -2.42 -18.92 -9.99
CA PHE A 79 -2.63 -18.07 -8.83
C PHE A 79 -2.27 -16.61 -9.12
N ALA A 80 -1.23 -16.37 -9.93
CA ALA A 80 -0.81 -15.03 -10.32
C ALA A 80 -1.91 -14.28 -11.08
N ASP A 81 -2.62 -14.97 -11.98
CA ASP A 81 -3.71 -14.38 -12.78
C ASP A 81 -4.83 -13.79 -11.89
N LEU A 82 -5.05 -14.37 -10.69
CA LEU A 82 -6.06 -13.91 -9.74
C LEU A 82 -5.68 -12.58 -9.04
N LEU A 83 -4.39 -12.25 -9.02
CA LEU A 83 -3.82 -11.10 -8.33
C LEU A 83 -3.62 -9.89 -9.26
N VAL A 84 -3.89 -10.04 -10.56
CA VAL A 84 -3.77 -9.00 -11.58
C VAL A 84 -5.12 -8.28 -11.76
N PRO A 85 -5.13 -6.96 -12.06
CA PRO A 85 -6.37 -6.21 -12.27
C PRO A 85 -7.24 -6.78 -13.39
N LEU A 86 -8.55 -6.78 -13.18
CA LEU A 86 -9.52 -7.20 -14.17
C LEU A 86 -9.61 -6.21 -15.33
N LEU A 87 -9.61 -6.73 -16.56
CA LEU A 87 -9.92 -5.92 -17.73
C LEU A 87 -11.43 -5.64 -17.80
N THR A 88 -11.80 -4.42 -18.17
CA THR A 88 -13.21 -4.03 -18.38
C THR A 88 -13.82 -4.61 -19.65
N SER A 89 -13.01 -5.18 -20.54
CA SER A 89 -13.46 -5.82 -21.77
C SER A 89 -12.59 -7.01 -22.15
N LYS A 90 -13.10 -7.87 -23.03
CA LYS A 90 -12.37 -9.05 -23.51
C LYS A 90 -11.14 -8.59 -24.31
N PRO A 91 -9.92 -9.02 -23.93
CA PRO A 91 -8.72 -8.65 -24.68
C PRO A 91 -8.75 -9.30 -26.07
N LYS A 92 -8.32 -8.55 -27.09
CA LYS A 92 -8.21 -9.05 -28.46
C LYS A 92 -6.92 -9.87 -28.60
N PRO A 93 -6.95 -11.04 -29.27
CA PRO A 93 -5.74 -11.79 -29.56
C PRO A 93 -4.84 -11.01 -30.53
N ILE A 94 -3.53 -11.10 -30.32
CA ILE A 94 -2.50 -10.39 -31.11
C ILE A 94 -2.39 -10.93 -32.55
N ASP A 95 -2.94 -12.12 -32.82
CA ASP A 95 -2.84 -12.76 -34.13
C ASP A 95 -4.08 -12.49 -34.99
N GLY A 96 -4.08 -11.35 -35.69
CA GLY A 96 -4.99 -11.08 -36.80
C GLY A 96 -4.21 -10.42 -37.94
N PRO A 97 -4.26 -10.93 -39.19
CA PRO A 97 -3.61 -10.26 -40.30
C PRO A 97 -4.52 -9.12 -40.74
N ASN A 98 -4.30 -7.91 -40.25
CA ASN A 98 -4.76 -6.71 -40.95
C ASN A 98 -3.84 -5.54 -40.65
N ASN A 99 -3.21 -5.11 -41.74
CA ASN A 99 -2.54 -3.83 -41.95
C ASN A 99 -3.26 -2.68 -41.23
N ASP A 100 -2.56 -2.04 -40.31
CA ASP A 100 -2.27 -0.62 -40.41
C ASP A 100 -0.95 -0.34 -39.68
N ASN A 101 -0.10 0.45 -40.33
CA ASN A 101 1.24 0.83 -39.89
C ASN A 101 1.20 1.84 -38.73
N ASP A 102 0.59 1.46 -37.61
CA ASP A 102 0.82 2.16 -36.34
C ASP A 102 1.84 1.37 -35.52
N LEU A 103 3.04 1.95 -35.44
CA LEU A 103 4.12 1.55 -34.57
C LEU A 103 3.68 1.80 -33.10
N GLY A 104 2.85 0.90 -32.56
CA GLY A 104 2.26 0.98 -31.23
C GLY A 104 2.55 -0.27 -30.40
N THR A 105 3.46 -0.12 -29.44
CA THR A 105 3.73 -1.07 -28.36
C THR A 105 2.49 -1.40 -27.53
N LEU A 106 2.22 -2.68 -27.27
CA LEU A 106 1.40 -3.21 -26.16
C LEU A 106 0.05 -2.49 -25.86
N GLU A 107 -1.03 -2.78 -26.60
CA GLU A 107 -2.40 -2.43 -26.20
C GLU A 107 -2.96 -3.35 -25.08
N SER A 108 -2.21 -3.49 -23.98
CA SER A 108 -2.72 -3.90 -22.67
C SER A 108 -3.00 -2.70 -21.75
N SER A 109 -2.67 -1.48 -22.22
CA SER A 109 -2.73 -0.22 -21.49
C SER A 109 -4.04 0.57 -21.65
N ASP A 110 -4.96 0.11 -22.49
CA ASP A 110 -6.15 0.89 -22.89
C ASP A 110 -7.37 0.73 -21.97
N ASP A 111 -7.19 0.09 -20.81
CA ASP A 111 -8.20 0.22 -19.78
C ASP A 111 -8.08 1.60 -19.15
N VAL A 112 -8.90 2.53 -19.66
CA VAL A 112 -8.99 3.94 -19.22
C VAL A 112 -9.03 4.05 -17.69
N LEU A 113 -9.56 3.04 -17.00
CA LEU A 113 -9.62 3.02 -15.55
C LEU A 113 -8.25 3.04 -14.88
N ILE A 114 -7.20 2.48 -15.49
CA ILE A 114 -5.81 2.49 -14.97
C ILE A 114 -5.36 3.92 -14.66
N LEU A 115 -5.79 4.91 -15.46
CA LEU A 115 -5.49 6.33 -15.25
C LEU A 115 -6.15 6.92 -13.99
N PHE A 116 -7.18 6.27 -13.47
CA PHE A 116 -7.96 6.69 -12.31
C PHE A 116 -7.79 5.74 -11.11
N GLY A 117 -6.92 4.74 -11.22
CA GLY A 117 -6.65 3.71 -10.22
C GLY A 117 -6.70 2.31 -10.81
N SER A 118 -6.45 1.29 -9.99
CA SER A 118 -6.50 -0.10 -10.48
C SER A 118 -7.93 -0.66 -10.42
N PRO A 119 -8.46 -1.27 -11.49
CA PRO A 119 -9.63 -2.13 -11.41
C PRO A 119 -9.45 -3.23 -10.37
N ALA A 120 -10.54 -3.75 -9.82
CA ALA A 120 -10.48 -4.85 -8.87
C ALA A 120 -9.83 -6.10 -9.49
N THR A 121 -9.04 -6.84 -8.72
CA THR A 121 -8.60 -8.18 -9.07
C THR A 121 -9.69 -9.21 -8.74
N VAL A 122 -9.58 -10.44 -9.25
CA VAL A 122 -10.47 -11.53 -8.83
C VAL A 122 -10.34 -11.79 -7.32
N PHE A 123 -9.11 -11.75 -6.80
CA PHE A 123 -8.84 -11.95 -5.38
C PHE A 123 -9.51 -10.86 -4.52
N GLN A 124 -9.46 -9.60 -4.93
CA GLN A 124 -10.11 -8.48 -4.23
C GLN A 124 -11.64 -8.58 -4.25
N LEU A 125 -12.23 -9.09 -5.34
CA LEU A 125 -13.67 -9.38 -5.38
C LEU A 125 -14.05 -10.46 -4.36
N LEU A 126 -13.23 -11.49 -4.20
CA LEU A 126 -13.42 -12.54 -3.18
C LEU A 126 -13.19 -12.00 -1.77
N LEU A 127 -12.15 -11.20 -1.56
CA LEU A 127 -11.83 -10.55 -0.28
C LEU A 127 -12.94 -9.61 0.18
N SER A 128 -13.66 -9.01 -0.78
CA SER A 128 -14.81 -8.14 -0.50
C SER A 128 -16.05 -8.91 0.01
N ILE A 129 -16.11 -10.24 -0.13
CA ILE A 129 -17.23 -11.05 0.36
C ILE A 129 -17.10 -11.26 1.87
N SER A 130 -18.14 -10.93 2.63
CA SER A 130 -18.07 -10.87 4.09
C SER A 130 -17.70 -12.21 4.74
N SER A 131 -18.22 -13.32 4.21
CA SER A 131 -17.99 -14.68 4.71
C SER A 131 -16.60 -15.24 4.38
N LEU A 132 -15.93 -14.74 3.33
CA LEU A 132 -14.60 -15.18 2.92
C LEU A 132 -13.48 -14.31 3.50
N ARG A 133 -13.78 -13.04 3.80
CA ARG A 133 -12.76 -12.03 4.08
C ARG A 133 -11.80 -12.40 5.19
N ALA A 134 -12.31 -12.87 6.34
CA ALA A 134 -11.45 -13.23 7.47
C ALA A 134 -10.49 -14.37 7.07
N LEU A 135 -11.02 -15.41 6.43
CA LEU A 135 -10.23 -16.56 5.98
C LEU A 135 -9.21 -16.19 4.91
N LEU A 136 -9.55 -15.27 3.99
CA LEU A 136 -8.63 -14.79 2.96
C LEU A 136 -7.56 -13.84 3.54
N THR A 137 -7.91 -13.05 4.56
CA THR A 137 -6.94 -12.24 5.32
C THR A 137 -5.95 -13.15 6.03
N ASP A 138 -6.44 -14.23 6.67
CA ASP A 138 -5.57 -15.24 7.28
C ASP A 138 -4.65 -15.89 6.27
N LEU A 139 -5.19 -16.27 5.10
CA LEU A 139 -4.40 -16.86 4.02
C LEU A 139 -3.31 -15.91 3.51
N ILE A 140 -3.63 -14.62 3.28
CA ILE A 140 -2.63 -13.62 2.87
C ILE A 140 -1.50 -13.56 3.90
N LEU A 141 -1.84 -13.37 5.18
CA LEU A 141 -0.86 -13.19 6.24
C LEU A 141 0.00 -14.45 6.43
N GLU A 142 -0.60 -15.64 6.34
CA GLU A 142 0.10 -16.92 6.36
C GLU A 142 1.11 -17.02 5.20
N LEU A 143 0.67 -16.79 3.96
CA LEU A 143 1.52 -16.91 2.79
C LEU A 143 2.69 -15.92 2.82
N VAL A 144 2.44 -14.68 3.26
CA VAL A 144 3.48 -13.66 3.44
C VAL A 144 4.46 -14.06 4.56
N ALA A 145 3.96 -14.58 5.68
CA ALA A 145 4.81 -15.07 6.77
C ALA A 145 5.71 -16.24 6.33
N THR A 146 5.24 -17.06 5.39
CA THR A 146 6.01 -18.15 4.79
C THR A 146 6.90 -17.75 3.61
N SER A 147 7.05 -16.45 3.33
CA SER A 147 7.86 -15.92 2.22
C SER A 147 7.45 -16.46 0.85
N SER A 148 6.14 -16.53 0.58
CA SER A 148 5.61 -16.88 -0.75
C SER A 148 6.17 -15.94 -1.83
N SER A 149 6.37 -16.46 -3.05
CA SER A 149 6.73 -15.66 -4.23
C SER A 149 5.70 -14.58 -4.59
N TYR A 150 4.48 -14.69 -4.06
CA TYR A 150 3.39 -13.75 -4.28
C TYR A 150 3.22 -12.72 -3.15
N SER A 151 4.15 -12.65 -2.18
CA SER A 151 3.97 -11.87 -0.94
C SER A 151 3.61 -10.40 -1.20
N ILE A 152 4.33 -9.73 -2.09
CA ILE A 152 4.06 -8.33 -2.44
C ILE A 152 2.71 -8.20 -3.14
N GLN A 153 2.42 -9.03 -4.16
CA GLN A 153 1.12 -8.98 -4.84
C GLN A 153 -0.05 -9.27 -3.90
N LEU A 154 0.12 -10.14 -2.90
CA LEU A 154 -0.88 -10.44 -1.88
C LEU A 154 -1.14 -9.24 -0.95
N LEU A 155 -0.09 -8.54 -0.51
CA LEU A 155 -0.22 -7.32 0.30
C LEU A 155 -0.93 -6.21 -0.48
N GLU A 156 -0.65 -6.07 -1.77
CA GLU A 156 -1.32 -5.12 -2.66
C GLU A 156 -2.84 -5.35 -2.76
N GLN A 157 -3.33 -6.58 -2.48
CA GLN A 157 -4.77 -6.87 -2.48
C GLN A 157 -5.53 -6.13 -1.38
N PHE A 158 -4.85 -5.62 -0.34
CA PHE A 158 -5.47 -4.78 0.66
C PHE A 158 -5.77 -3.36 0.16
N LYS A 159 -5.07 -2.87 -0.87
CA LYS A 159 -5.35 -1.55 -1.44
C LYS A 159 -6.74 -1.50 -2.05
N GLN A 160 -7.41 -0.36 -1.91
CA GLN A 160 -8.78 -0.20 -2.39
C GLN A 160 -8.83 -0.07 -3.93
N PRO A 161 -9.50 -1.00 -4.65
CA PRO A 161 -9.64 -0.88 -6.09
C PRO A 161 -10.80 0.03 -6.49
N VAL A 162 -10.77 0.47 -7.74
CA VAL A 162 -11.87 1.23 -8.36
C VAL A 162 -13.14 0.38 -8.37
N GLY A 163 -14.24 0.93 -7.86
CA GLY A 163 -15.56 0.29 -7.89
C GLY A 163 -15.91 -0.60 -6.69
N LEU A 164 -14.98 -0.83 -5.76
CA LEU A 164 -15.27 -1.44 -4.45
C LEU A 164 -15.18 -0.38 -3.35
N THR A 165 -16.28 -0.20 -2.61
CA THR A 165 -16.41 0.91 -1.67
C THR A 165 -15.81 0.62 -0.31
N THR A 166 -15.67 -0.65 0.10
CA THR A 166 -15.31 -1.01 1.48
C THR A 166 -14.60 -2.35 1.56
N MET A 167 -13.38 -2.37 2.08
CA MET A 167 -12.63 -3.62 2.33
C MET A 167 -12.96 -4.24 3.69
N PHE A 168 -13.43 -3.47 4.67
CA PHE A 168 -13.69 -3.96 6.03
C PHE A 168 -15.15 -3.80 6.46
N ASN A 169 -15.62 -4.75 7.29
CA ASN A 169 -16.98 -4.75 7.82
C ASN A 169 -17.14 -3.79 9.02
N GLY A 170 -16.05 -3.25 9.55
CA GLY A 170 -16.07 -2.28 10.64
C GLY A 170 -14.69 -2.05 11.26
N GLN A 171 -14.64 -1.13 12.22
CA GLN A 171 -13.41 -0.68 12.90
C GLN A 171 -12.64 -1.83 13.55
N LYS A 172 -13.34 -2.78 14.18
CA LYS A 172 -12.71 -3.95 14.83
C LYS A 172 -11.90 -4.78 13.84
N ALA A 173 -12.48 -5.09 12.68
CA ALA A 173 -11.81 -5.89 11.66
C ALA A 173 -10.57 -5.16 11.10
N PHE A 174 -10.66 -3.84 10.91
CA PHE A 174 -9.50 -3.03 10.54
C PHE A 174 -8.40 -3.09 11.61
N ALA A 175 -8.74 -2.85 12.87
CA ALA A 175 -7.78 -2.82 13.97
C ALA A 175 -7.07 -4.18 14.15
N GLU A 176 -7.79 -5.28 13.98
CA GLU A 176 -7.24 -6.64 14.01
C GLU A 176 -6.27 -6.87 12.84
N THR A 177 -6.67 -6.54 11.60
CA THR A 177 -5.78 -6.68 10.43
C THR A 177 -4.54 -5.80 10.55
N ALA A 178 -4.68 -4.54 10.94
CA ALA A 178 -3.55 -3.62 11.11
C ALA A 178 -2.58 -4.08 12.21
N ALA A 179 -3.09 -4.58 13.33
CA ALA A 179 -2.25 -5.15 14.38
C ALA A 179 -1.45 -6.36 13.87
N ARG A 180 -2.11 -7.28 13.15
CA ARG A 180 -1.45 -8.47 12.59
C ARG A 180 -0.45 -8.14 11.49
N LEU A 181 -0.68 -7.08 10.71
CA LEU A 181 0.30 -6.56 9.74
C LEU A 181 1.55 -6.02 10.46
N ILE A 182 1.39 -5.30 11.57
CA ILE A 182 2.52 -4.84 12.39
C ILE A 182 3.28 -6.02 13.00
N GLU A 183 2.58 -7.05 13.49
CA GLU A 183 3.21 -8.28 13.99
C GLU A 183 3.96 -9.00 12.85
N LEU A 184 3.36 -9.10 11.67
CA LEU A 184 3.97 -9.70 10.49
C LEU A 184 5.24 -8.95 10.06
N PHE A 185 5.24 -7.62 10.10
CA PHE A 185 6.43 -6.80 9.83
C PHE A 185 7.62 -7.20 10.72
N GLN A 186 7.37 -7.53 11.99
CA GLN A 186 8.42 -7.93 12.93
C GLN A 186 8.96 -9.35 12.68
N VAL A 187 8.19 -10.21 12.02
CA VAL A 187 8.54 -11.62 11.76
C VAL A 187 9.18 -11.80 10.39
N VAL A 188 8.76 -11.02 9.39
CA VAL A 188 9.30 -11.10 8.03
C VAL A 188 10.70 -10.52 7.97
N SER A 189 11.64 -11.31 7.43
CA SER A 189 13.04 -10.89 7.25
C SER A 189 13.29 -10.11 5.96
N GLU A 190 12.39 -10.21 4.98
CA GLU A 190 12.56 -9.60 3.66
C GLU A 190 12.19 -8.10 3.69
N PRO A 191 13.13 -7.18 3.41
CA PRO A 191 12.88 -5.75 3.58
C PRO A 191 11.87 -5.15 2.59
N SER A 192 11.80 -5.68 1.37
CA SER A 192 10.80 -5.30 0.35
C SER A 192 9.38 -5.59 0.85
N THR A 193 9.17 -6.75 1.46
CA THR A 193 7.90 -7.16 2.05
C THR A 193 7.57 -6.32 3.29
N GLN A 194 8.56 -6.04 4.15
CA GLN A 194 8.40 -5.10 5.28
C GLN A 194 7.97 -3.70 4.80
N ALA A 195 8.62 -3.17 3.76
CA ALA A 195 8.24 -1.88 3.16
C ALA A 195 6.82 -1.92 2.58
N SER A 196 6.46 -2.99 1.87
CA SER A 196 5.11 -3.17 1.32
C SER A 196 4.04 -3.16 2.41
N ILE A 197 4.28 -3.82 3.55
CA ILE A 197 3.37 -3.77 4.72
C ILE A 197 3.16 -2.33 5.19
N LEU A 198 4.24 -1.55 5.32
CA LEU A 198 4.14 -0.15 5.79
C LEU A 198 3.45 0.76 4.77
N CYS A 199 3.65 0.53 3.48
CA CYS A 199 3.00 1.29 2.41
C CYS A 199 1.48 1.09 2.37
N ILE A 200 0.96 -0.09 2.73
CA ILE A 200 -0.49 -0.35 2.67
C ILE A 200 -1.25 0.18 3.89
N LEU A 201 -0.61 0.37 5.05
CA LEU A 201 -1.29 0.76 6.29
C LEU A 201 -2.03 2.13 6.19
N PRO A 202 -1.44 3.20 5.62
CA PRO A 202 -2.13 4.48 5.43
C PRO A 202 -3.35 4.37 4.50
N ASP A 203 -3.23 3.59 3.42
CA ASP A 203 -4.32 3.33 2.47
C ASP A 203 -5.47 2.60 3.17
N LEU A 204 -5.15 1.60 3.99
CA LEU A 204 -6.13 0.86 4.79
C LEU A 204 -6.84 1.78 5.79
N ALA A 205 -6.12 2.68 6.45
CA ALA A 205 -6.67 3.62 7.42
C ALA A 205 -7.54 4.73 6.78
N SER A 206 -7.41 4.91 5.46
CA SER A 206 -8.20 5.84 4.66
C SER A 206 -9.42 5.18 4.01
N SER A 207 -9.50 3.84 4.03
CA SER A 207 -10.58 3.10 3.38
C SER A 207 -11.93 3.25 4.11
N PRO A 208 -13.07 3.39 3.40
CA PRO A 208 -14.38 3.45 4.02
C PRO A 208 -14.80 2.09 4.60
N CYS A 209 -15.55 2.09 5.72
CA CYS A 209 -16.17 0.86 6.26
C CYS A 209 -17.63 0.70 5.78
N THR A 210 -18.11 -0.55 5.73
CA THR A 210 -19.47 -0.91 5.25
C THR A 210 -20.63 -0.17 5.92
N THR A 211 -20.46 0.31 7.15
CA THR A 211 -21.47 1.05 7.90
C THR A 211 -21.44 2.57 7.68
N ASN A 212 -20.70 3.07 6.66
CA ASN A 212 -20.36 4.49 6.48
C ASN A 212 -19.62 5.12 7.68
N CYS A 213 -19.16 4.32 8.64
CA CYS A 213 -18.28 4.78 9.71
C CYS A 213 -16.85 4.80 9.17
N ALA A 214 -16.38 5.94 8.66
CA ALA A 214 -14.95 6.12 8.47
C ALA A 214 -14.23 5.91 9.81
N LEU A 215 -12.97 5.43 9.77
CA LEU A 215 -12.13 5.43 10.95
C LEU A 215 -12.08 6.86 11.52
N THR A 216 -12.24 6.97 12.84
CA THR A 216 -12.10 8.25 13.52
C THR A 216 -10.62 8.60 13.63
N ASP A 217 -10.30 9.87 13.85
CA ASP A 217 -8.92 10.27 14.08
C ASP A 217 -8.33 9.58 15.31
N ALA A 218 -9.15 9.28 16.33
CA ALA A 218 -8.74 8.50 17.49
C ALA A 218 -8.31 7.07 17.12
N ASP A 219 -9.04 6.40 16.23
CA ASP A 219 -8.70 5.05 15.77
C ASP A 219 -7.36 5.05 15.01
N ARG A 220 -7.13 6.06 14.16
CA ARG A 220 -5.86 6.25 13.45
C ARG A 220 -4.72 6.54 14.43
N SER A 221 -4.96 7.38 15.43
CA SER A 221 -3.96 7.71 16.46
C SER A 221 -3.48 6.46 17.23
N ILE A 222 -4.35 5.49 17.51
CA ILE A 222 -3.95 4.21 18.15
C ILE A 222 -2.97 3.43 17.27
N LEU A 223 -3.23 3.33 15.96
CA LEU A 223 -2.34 2.67 15.02
C LEU A 223 -0.98 3.37 14.96
N ILE A 224 -0.98 4.70 14.91
CA ILE A 224 0.23 5.51 14.81
C ILE A 224 1.07 5.41 16.09
N LEU A 225 0.44 5.35 17.26
CA LEU A 225 1.16 5.09 18.51
C LEU A 225 1.87 3.73 18.49
N LYS A 226 1.24 2.68 17.95
CA LYS A 226 1.91 1.38 17.77
C LYS A 226 3.09 1.46 16.80
N LEU A 227 2.96 2.24 15.72
CA LEU A 227 4.06 2.45 14.77
C LEU A 227 5.21 3.28 15.37
N ILE A 228 4.90 4.24 16.24
CA ILE A 228 5.89 4.99 17.03
C ILE A 228 6.63 4.05 17.99
N ASP A 229 5.90 3.18 18.69
CA ASP A 229 6.51 2.19 19.59
C ASP A 229 7.42 1.25 18.80
N LEU A 230 6.98 0.79 17.63
CA LEU A 230 7.80 0.00 16.71
C LEU A 230 9.07 0.75 16.30
N LEU A 231 8.97 2.00 15.86
CA LEU A 231 10.13 2.86 15.51
C LEU A 231 11.13 2.97 16.68
N ASN A 232 10.63 3.03 17.91
CA ASN A 232 11.45 3.10 19.12
C ASN A 232 12.19 1.79 19.45
N THR A 233 11.72 0.66 18.93
CA THR A 233 12.32 -0.66 19.19
C THR A 233 13.36 -1.09 18.14
N ILE A 234 13.29 -0.57 16.90
CA ILE A 234 14.19 -0.98 15.82
C ILE A 234 15.59 -0.38 16.03
N PRO A 235 16.68 -1.16 15.91
CA PRO A 235 18.04 -0.67 16.10
C PRO A 235 18.47 0.29 14.98
N THR A 236 19.02 1.45 15.36
CA THR A 236 19.61 2.46 14.47
C THR A 236 21.09 2.15 14.23
N GLY A 237 21.42 1.39 13.18
CA GLY A 237 22.82 1.04 12.89
C GLY A 237 23.07 -0.01 11.80
N THR A 238 22.03 -0.48 11.10
CA THR A 238 22.13 -1.51 10.05
C THR A 238 22.18 -0.93 8.63
N ILE A 239 22.43 0.38 8.50
CA ILE A 239 22.35 1.09 7.21
C ILE A 239 23.39 0.59 6.20
N ASP A 240 24.61 0.29 6.63
CA ASP A 240 25.66 -0.21 5.72
C ASP A 240 25.28 -1.54 5.07
N THR A 241 24.69 -2.45 5.85
CA THR A 241 24.20 -3.73 5.34
C THR A 241 23.01 -3.58 4.38
N VAL A 242 22.13 -2.62 4.66
CA VAL A 242 20.93 -2.35 3.84
C VAL A 242 21.29 -1.67 2.52
N GLN A 243 22.19 -0.68 2.55
CA GLN A 243 22.66 0.04 1.36
C GLN A 243 23.51 -0.85 0.44
N GLN A 244 24.36 -1.72 1.00
CA GLN A 244 25.13 -2.69 0.21
C GLN A 244 24.26 -3.72 -0.50
N GLN A 245 23.07 -4.01 0.05
CA GLN A 245 22.11 -4.97 -0.51
C GLN A 245 20.99 -4.31 -1.33
N GLN A 246 21.02 -2.98 -1.54
CA GLN A 246 19.94 -2.21 -2.20
C GLN A 246 18.55 -2.48 -1.61
N GLN A 247 18.49 -2.72 -0.30
CA GLN A 247 17.25 -3.00 0.41
C GLN A 247 16.60 -1.71 0.93
N SER A 248 15.28 -1.73 1.09
CA SER A 248 14.53 -0.67 1.76
C SER A 248 14.83 -0.68 3.26
N ASP A 249 15.27 0.47 3.80
CA ASP A 249 15.52 0.59 5.24
C ASP A 249 14.19 0.64 6.01
N PRO A 250 13.93 -0.29 6.95
CA PRO A 250 12.69 -0.32 7.72
C PRO A 250 12.43 0.99 8.48
N ILE A 251 13.46 1.67 8.97
CA ILE A 251 13.31 2.95 9.68
C ILE A 251 12.86 4.04 8.70
N ALA A 252 13.45 4.09 7.51
CA ALA A 252 13.04 5.05 6.48
C ALA A 252 11.58 4.83 6.07
N CYS A 253 11.20 3.58 5.80
CA CYS A 253 9.82 3.23 5.46
C CYS A 253 8.83 3.55 6.59
N LEU A 254 9.23 3.41 7.87
CA LEU A 254 8.39 3.79 9.01
C LEU A 254 8.19 5.30 9.10
N ILE A 255 9.25 6.09 8.88
CA ILE A 255 9.16 7.56 8.86
C ILE A 255 8.18 8.00 7.77
N GLU A 256 8.30 7.43 6.57
CA GLU A 256 7.39 7.72 5.46
C GLU A 256 5.95 7.32 5.81
N CYS A 257 5.73 6.10 6.28
CA CYS A 257 4.42 5.59 6.70
C CYS A 257 3.75 6.51 7.73
N LEU A 258 4.48 6.91 8.78
CA LEU A 258 3.97 7.82 9.82
C LEU A 258 3.52 9.17 9.26
N THR A 259 4.15 9.64 8.17
CA THR A 259 3.83 10.92 7.54
C THR A 259 2.71 10.84 6.50
N SER A 260 2.30 9.63 6.11
CA SER A 260 1.20 9.39 5.18
C SER A 260 -0.18 9.36 5.86
N PHE A 261 -0.24 9.32 7.20
CA PHE A 261 -1.51 9.32 7.92
C PHE A 261 -2.09 10.73 8.06
N SER A 262 -3.42 10.82 7.95
CA SER A 262 -4.17 11.94 8.53
C SER A 262 -4.27 11.75 10.04
N VAL A 263 -3.77 12.73 10.80
CA VAL A 263 -3.64 12.66 12.26
C VAL A 263 -4.42 13.74 12.96
N ASP A 264 -4.82 13.47 14.20
CA ASP A 264 -5.31 14.50 15.09
C ASP A 264 -4.23 15.59 15.35
N ARG A 265 -4.69 16.77 15.77
CA ARG A 265 -3.80 17.93 15.94
C ARG A 265 -2.72 17.71 17.00
N ASP A 266 -3.02 16.98 18.08
CA ASP A 266 -2.08 16.81 19.18
C ASP A 266 -0.93 15.86 18.78
N LEU A 267 -1.26 14.77 18.11
CA LEU A 267 -0.30 13.82 17.56
C LEU A 267 0.50 14.45 16.41
N ALA A 268 -0.13 15.27 15.56
CA ALA A 268 0.56 16.04 14.52
C ALA A 268 1.66 16.96 15.10
N LEU A 269 1.42 17.54 16.28
CA LEU A 269 2.39 18.39 16.97
C LEU A 269 3.50 17.61 17.69
N ARG A 270 3.20 16.40 18.17
CA ARG A 270 4.14 15.51 18.86
C ARG A 270 5.01 14.70 17.92
N LEU A 271 4.52 14.33 16.73
CA LEU A 271 5.25 13.49 15.78
C LEU A 271 6.62 14.07 15.40
N PRO A 272 6.78 15.38 15.12
CA PRO A 272 8.09 15.97 14.89
C PRO A 272 9.09 15.76 16.04
N ASP A 273 8.65 15.83 17.31
CA ASP A 273 9.52 15.56 18.46
C ASP A 273 10.06 14.13 18.42
N ILE A 274 9.16 13.18 18.18
CA ILE A 274 9.47 11.76 18.16
C ILE A 274 10.44 11.45 17.02
N LEU A 275 10.20 12.01 15.83
CA LEU A 275 11.09 11.84 14.69
C LEU A 275 12.47 12.44 14.94
N PHE A 276 12.57 13.63 15.56
CA PHE A 276 13.89 14.19 15.92
C PHE A 276 14.61 13.39 17.01
N GLN A 277 13.89 12.83 17.99
CA GLN A 277 14.47 11.95 19.02
C GLN A 277 15.08 10.67 18.44
N LEU A 278 14.67 10.24 17.24
CA LEU A 278 15.33 9.13 16.53
C LEU A 278 16.80 9.45 16.24
N LEU A 279 17.13 10.71 15.97
CA LEU A 279 18.52 11.13 15.71
C LEU A 279 19.40 11.04 16.96
N ASP A 280 18.82 11.22 18.16
CA ASP A 280 19.55 11.02 19.42
C ASP A 280 19.96 9.57 19.64
N ARG A 281 19.25 8.62 19.03
CA ARG A 281 19.54 7.18 19.09
C ARG A 281 20.61 6.74 18.09
N CYS A 282 20.96 7.61 17.13
CA CYS A 282 21.96 7.28 16.11
C CYS A 282 23.37 7.34 16.70
N TYR A 283 24.04 6.19 16.79
CA TYR A 283 25.41 6.10 17.34
C TYR A 283 26.50 6.31 16.29
N THR A 284 26.16 6.27 14.99
CA THR A 284 27.09 6.50 13.88
C THR A 284 26.69 7.73 13.08
N PRO A 285 27.67 8.48 12.52
CA PRO A 285 27.38 9.61 11.64
C PRO A 285 26.60 9.14 10.40
N ASP A 286 26.96 8.02 9.80
CA ASP A 286 26.28 7.50 8.60
C ASP A 286 24.78 7.29 8.86
N ALA A 287 24.41 6.75 10.03
CA ALA A 287 23.01 6.59 10.40
C ALA A 287 22.28 7.92 10.61
N TYR A 288 22.92 8.84 11.33
CA TYR A 288 22.37 10.17 11.56
C TYR A 288 22.06 10.90 10.25
N TYR A 289 23.00 10.86 9.32
CA TYR A 289 22.91 11.58 8.05
C TYR A 289 22.09 10.87 6.98
N ALA A 290 21.82 9.57 7.14
CA ALA A 290 20.80 8.88 6.36
C ALA A 290 19.37 9.31 6.76
N TYR A 291 19.11 9.44 8.07
CA TYR A 291 17.76 9.76 8.57
C TYR A 291 17.44 11.25 8.62
N LEU A 292 18.44 12.13 8.81
CA LEU A 292 18.21 13.57 8.93
C LEU A 292 17.46 14.17 7.72
N PRO A 293 17.83 13.90 6.45
CA PRO A 293 17.09 14.42 5.30
C PRO A 293 15.64 13.91 5.24
N LEU A 294 15.41 12.65 5.59
CA LEU A 294 14.07 12.06 5.64
C LEU A 294 13.20 12.75 6.68
N ILE A 295 13.70 12.87 7.92
CA ILE A 295 13.00 13.55 9.01
C ILE A 295 12.74 15.02 8.66
N ALA A 296 13.75 15.71 8.11
CA ALA A 296 13.62 17.11 7.72
C ALA A 296 12.53 17.28 6.64
N ARG A 297 12.52 16.42 5.61
CA ARG A 297 11.47 16.40 4.58
C ARG A 297 10.09 16.17 5.20
N SER A 298 9.96 15.14 6.03
CA SER A 298 8.73 14.77 6.72
C SER A 298 8.17 15.92 7.57
N VAL A 299 9.02 16.66 8.27
CA VAL A 299 8.58 17.75 9.16
C VAL A 299 8.35 19.06 8.42
N LEU A 300 9.22 19.42 7.45
CA LEU A 300 9.19 20.73 6.80
C LEU A 300 8.23 20.81 5.61
N ILE A 301 8.05 19.70 4.89
CA ILE A 301 7.26 19.63 3.65
C ILE A 301 5.93 18.93 3.91
N HIS A 302 5.96 17.78 4.59
CA HIS A 302 4.77 16.97 4.87
C HIS A 302 4.13 17.26 6.25
N GLY A 303 4.80 18.07 7.08
CA GLY A 303 4.33 18.40 8.42
C GLY A 303 3.14 19.37 8.45
N PRO A 304 2.51 19.53 9.63
CA PRO A 304 1.36 20.43 9.77
C PRO A 304 1.75 21.88 9.49
N ALA A 305 0.88 22.62 8.79
CA ALA A 305 1.07 24.04 8.55
C ALA A 305 1.04 24.82 9.89
N VAL A 306 2.22 25.22 10.38
CA VAL A 306 2.34 25.98 11.63
C VAL A 306 2.11 27.46 11.33
N SER A 307 1.05 28.04 11.92
CA SER A 307 0.79 29.48 11.86
C SER A 307 1.92 30.29 12.50
N ARG A 308 2.26 31.46 11.92
CA ARG A 308 3.20 32.47 12.50
C ARG A 308 2.92 32.84 13.94
N GLN A 309 1.66 32.79 14.39
CA GLN A 309 1.28 33.17 15.75
C GLN A 309 1.30 31.98 16.73
N SER A 310 1.67 30.79 16.26
CA SER A 310 1.70 29.58 17.06
C SER A 310 2.94 29.53 17.95
N THR A 311 2.76 29.14 19.21
CA THR A 311 3.85 28.81 20.13
C THR A 311 4.70 27.62 19.68
N GLU A 312 4.25 26.89 18.66
CA GLU A 312 4.93 25.71 18.11
C GLU A 312 5.99 26.06 17.07
N LEU A 313 5.90 27.22 16.40
CA LEU A 313 6.88 27.64 15.39
C LEU A 313 8.28 27.87 16.01
N PRO A 314 8.44 28.61 17.12
CA PRO A 314 9.73 28.76 17.78
C PRO A 314 10.31 27.43 18.29
N LYS A 315 9.45 26.50 18.75
CA LYS A 315 9.88 25.16 19.19
C LYS A 315 10.43 24.36 18.01
N LEU A 316 9.74 24.37 16.87
CA LEU A 316 10.18 23.71 15.65
C LEU A 316 11.52 24.30 15.16
N ILE A 317 11.66 25.62 15.11
CA ILE A 317 12.91 26.29 14.73
C ILE A 317 14.05 25.90 15.68
N ARG A 318 13.81 25.90 16.99
CA ARG A 318 14.81 25.48 17.97
C ARG A 318 15.27 24.03 17.73
N ARG A 319 14.36 23.12 17.40
CA ARG A 319 14.67 21.71 17.09
C ARG A 319 15.50 21.62 15.81
N LEU A 320 15.08 22.28 14.74
CA LEU A 320 15.84 22.34 13.49
C LEU A 320 17.25 22.86 13.76
N ARG A 321 17.43 23.95 14.50
CA ARG A 321 18.77 24.44 14.87
C ARG A 321 19.59 23.45 15.70
N THR A 322 18.93 22.59 16.49
CA THR A 322 19.59 21.60 17.35
C THR A 322 20.06 20.38 16.56
N TYR A 323 19.23 19.87 15.63
CA TYR A 323 19.46 18.61 14.90
C TYR A 323 19.96 18.81 13.47
N PHE A 324 19.73 19.96 12.86
CA PHE A 324 20.14 20.21 11.48
C PHE A 324 21.60 20.66 11.43
N LYS A 325 22.52 19.70 11.60
CA LYS A 325 23.97 19.94 11.61
C LYS A 325 24.59 19.46 10.32
N PHE A 326 25.29 20.32 9.59
CA PHE A 326 26.06 19.89 8.42
C PHE A 326 27.23 18.99 8.83
N PRO A 327 27.55 17.95 8.06
CA PRO A 327 28.69 17.09 8.33
C PRO A 327 30.00 17.89 8.22
N GLN A 328 30.90 17.67 9.17
CA GLN A 328 32.23 18.31 9.17
C GLN A 328 33.20 17.63 8.20
N THR A 329 32.94 16.37 7.89
CA THR A 329 33.68 15.54 6.95
C THR A 329 32.72 14.96 5.92
N PRO A 330 33.10 14.90 4.63
CA PRO A 330 32.22 14.38 3.59
C PRO A 330 31.84 12.94 3.89
N ILE A 331 30.54 12.66 3.87
CA ILE A 331 29.98 11.32 4.11
C ILE A 331 29.85 10.61 2.79
N LYS A 332 30.32 9.36 2.75
CA LYS A 332 30.14 8.51 1.58
C LYS A 332 28.67 8.12 1.50
N SER A 333 27.95 8.71 0.55
CA SER A 333 26.58 8.31 0.22
C SER A 333 26.54 7.76 -1.20
N SER A 334 25.59 6.87 -1.48
CA SER A 334 25.36 6.30 -2.81
C SER A 334 24.63 7.24 -3.76
N GLY A 335 24.30 8.46 -3.33
CA GLY A 335 23.48 9.44 -4.06
C GLY A 335 24.02 10.86 -3.94
N ASP A 336 23.13 11.85 -4.02
CA ASP A 336 23.49 13.25 -3.87
C ASP A 336 24.15 13.51 -2.50
N PRO A 337 25.17 14.39 -2.44
CA PRO A 337 25.84 14.70 -1.18
C PRO A 337 24.82 15.25 -0.18
N VAL A 338 24.86 14.74 1.05
CA VAL A 338 23.89 15.07 2.11
C VAL A 338 23.73 16.58 2.29
N GLU A 339 24.82 17.33 2.18
CA GLU A 339 24.84 18.80 2.26
C GLU A 339 23.94 19.44 1.20
N SER A 340 24.00 18.93 -0.04
CA SER A 340 23.18 19.42 -1.14
C SER A 340 21.70 19.12 -0.92
N THR A 341 21.36 17.90 -0.51
CA THR A 341 19.99 17.50 -0.18
C THR A 341 19.41 18.34 0.95
N LEU A 342 20.18 18.58 2.01
CA LEU A 342 19.78 19.41 3.14
C LEU A 342 19.54 20.87 2.71
N VAL A 343 20.43 21.45 1.90
CA VAL A 343 20.27 22.81 1.38
C VAL A 343 19.03 22.91 0.49
N GLU A 344 18.78 21.93 -0.37
CA GLU A 344 17.61 21.92 -1.25
C GLU A 344 16.31 21.77 -0.44
N LEU A 345 16.29 20.90 0.58
CA LEU A 345 15.15 20.77 1.48
C LEU A 345 14.82 22.09 2.19
N LEU A 346 15.84 22.80 2.67
CA LEU A 346 15.64 24.14 3.25
C LEU A 346 15.10 25.13 2.22
N ARG A 347 15.66 25.14 1.00
CA ARG A 347 15.20 26.01 -0.09
C ARG A 347 13.73 25.77 -0.41
N VAL A 348 13.34 24.51 -0.60
CA VAL A 348 11.95 24.09 -0.84
C VAL A 348 11.07 24.48 0.33
N ALA A 349 11.49 24.17 1.57
CA ALA A 349 10.75 24.54 2.76
C ALA A 349 10.52 26.06 2.85
N PHE A 350 11.51 26.90 2.56
CA PHE A 350 11.34 28.36 2.56
C PHE A 350 10.46 28.89 1.43
N GLN A 351 10.49 28.24 0.25
CA GLN A 351 9.60 28.58 -0.85
C GLN A 351 8.12 28.32 -0.50
N PHE A 352 7.83 27.16 0.07
CA PHE A 352 6.46 26.78 0.46
C PHE A 352 6.01 27.43 1.78
N ASN A 353 6.94 27.65 2.71
CA ASN A 353 6.69 28.25 4.01
C ASN A 353 7.49 29.55 4.18
N ARG A 354 7.09 30.62 3.46
CA ARG A 354 7.61 32.00 3.64
C ARG A 354 7.52 32.53 5.09
N GLN A 355 6.87 31.81 5.98
CA GLN A 355 6.79 32.10 7.41
C GLN A 355 8.09 31.78 8.15
N LEU A 356 8.85 30.77 7.69
CA LEU A 356 10.13 30.36 8.27
C LEU A 356 11.30 31.32 7.96
N MET A 357 11.14 32.23 6.99
CA MET A 357 12.22 33.14 6.54
C MET A 357 12.43 34.37 7.44
N ASN A 358 11.49 34.68 8.34
CA ASN A 358 11.45 35.95 9.07
C ASN A 358 11.86 35.84 10.55
N GLU A 359 12.29 34.65 11.02
CA GLU A 359 12.78 34.32 12.37
C GLU A 359 14.09 33.52 12.30
#